data_AF-A0A819L2E2-F1
#
_entry.id   AF-A0A819L2E2-F1
#
_cell.length_a   1.000
_cell.length_b   1.000
_cell.length_c   1.000
_cell.angle_alpha   90.00
_cell.angle_beta   90.00
_cell.angle_gamma   90.00
#
_symmetry.space_group_name_H-M   'P 1'
#
loop_
_entity.id
_entity.type
_entity.pdbx_description
1 polymer ?
#
loop_
_entity_poly.entity_id
_entity_poly.type
_entity_poly.pdbx_seq_one_letter_code
_entity_poly.pdbx_strand_id
1 'polypeptide(L)'
;IFQDQYEIVHRLENVKLRNVAKFFAHLLVTNAISWNVLHCIRLTEQDTTSSSRVYIKILFLELVEFLGLNQLNKRLTDSTLTEYIQGLFPRDKSENTRFSINFFTSIGLGGLTDELREFLTMNSIRMAH
;
A
#
# COMPACT_ATOMS: atom_id res chain seq x y z
N ILE A 1 3.40 -9.95 14.90
CA ILE A 1 3.96 -8.61 15.24
C ILE A 1 3.48 -7.52 14.28
N PHE A 2 3.86 -7.50 12.99
CA PHE A 2 3.40 -6.45 12.06
C PHE A 2 1.87 -6.36 11.98
N GLN A 3 1.22 -7.50 11.73
CA GLN A 3 -0.24 -7.59 11.66
C GLN A 3 -0.91 -7.11 12.95
N ASP A 4 -0.50 -7.63 14.10
CA ASP A 4 -1.04 -7.22 15.41
C ASP A 4 -0.91 -5.70 15.65
N GLN A 5 0.19 -5.09 15.21
CA GLN A 5 0.39 -3.64 15.31
C GLN A 5 -0.50 -2.86 14.33
N TYR A 6 -0.67 -3.37 13.11
CA TYR A 6 -1.52 -2.75 12.10
C TYR A 6 -3.00 -2.77 12.54
N GLU A 7 -3.49 -3.89 13.10
CA GLU A 7 -4.86 -4.03 13.59
C GLU A 7 -5.21 -2.99 14.68
N ILE A 8 -4.25 -2.65 15.55
CA ILE A 8 -4.46 -1.69 16.64
C ILE A 8 -4.01 -0.26 16.30
N VAL A 9 -3.60 0.03 15.07
CA VAL A 9 -3.00 1.33 14.70
C VAL A 9 -3.93 2.51 14.97
N HIS A 10 -5.25 2.28 14.91
CA HIS A 10 -6.29 3.26 15.23
C HIS A 10 -6.31 3.69 16.69
N ARG A 11 -5.67 2.93 17.59
CA ARG A 11 -5.54 3.23 19.03
C ARG A 11 -4.24 3.94 19.38
N LEU A 12 -3.34 4.12 18.41
CA LEU A 12 -2.05 4.74 18.64
C LEU A 12 -2.16 6.26 18.52
N GLU A 13 -1.51 6.97 19.44
CA GLU A 13 -1.29 8.42 19.31
C GLU A 13 -0.40 8.74 18.10
N ASN A 14 -0.56 9.94 17.54
CA ASN A 14 0.08 10.36 16.29
C ASN A 14 1.61 10.14 16.26
N VAL A 15 2.30 10.45 17.36
CA VAL A 15 3.76 10.28 17.46
C VAL A 15 4.14 8.80 17.42
N LYS A 16 3.44 7.98 18.21
CA LYS A 16 3.69 6.53 18.27
C LYS A 16 3.37 5.86 16.94
N LEU A 17 2.26 6.23 16.30
CA LEU A 17 1.87 5.76 14.97
C LEU A 17 2.99 6.03 13.95
N ARG A 18 3.52 7.26 13.91
CA ARG A 18 4.62 7.62 13.02
C ARG A 18 5.86 6.79 13.28
N ASN A 19 6.24 6.62 14.55
CA ASN A 19 7.43 5.86 14.93
C ASN A 19 7.31 4.38 14.54
N VAL A 20 6.14 3.76 14.77
CA VAL A 20 5.90 2.36 14.40
C VAL A 20 5.93 2.18 12.88
N ALA A 21 5.33 3.11 12.12
CA ALA A 21 5.37 3.06 10.65
C ALA A 21 6.81 3.12 10.11
N LYS A 22 7.63 4.07 10.61
CA LYS A 22 9.04 4.20 10.23
C LYS A 22 9.88 2.99 10.63
N PHE A 23 9.63 2.45 11.83
CA PHE A 23 10.29 1.24 12.31
C PHE A 23 10.05 0.06 11.36
N PHE A 24 8.79 -0.21 10.98
CA PHE A 24 8.50 -1.30 10.06
C PHE A 24 8.98 -1.05 8.63
N ALA A 25 8.99 0.21 8.16
CA ALA A 25 9.62 0.55 6.89
C ALA A 25 11.10 0.14 6.89
N HIS A 26 11.83 0.46 7.96
CA HIS A 26 13.23 0.09 8.10
C HIS A 26 13.44 -1.42 8.14
N LEU A 27 12.61 -2.17 8.87
CA LEU A 27 12.67 -3.63 8.90
C LEU A 27 12.42 -4.26 7.52
N LEU A 28 11.51 -3.71 6.73
CA LEU A 28 11.23 -4.19 5.37
C LEU A 28 12.40 -3.92 4.41
N VAL A 29 12.95 -2.71 4.44
CA VAL A 29 14.06 -2.29 3.56
C VAL A 29 15.33 -3.09 3.84
N THR A 30 15.61 -3.36 5.12
CA THR A 30 16.77 -4.14 5.55
C THR A 30 16.59 -5.66 5.41
N ASN A 31 15.43 -6.11 4.90
CA ASN A 31 15.03 -7.52 4.84
C ASN A 31 15.06 -8.24 6.21
N ALA A 32 14.92 -7.49 7.32
CA ALA A 32 14.81 -8.05 8.66
C ALA A 32 13.46 -8.74 8.89
N ILE A 33 12.44 -8.36 8.11
CA ILE A 33 11.16 -9.08 8.03
C ILE A 33 10.78 -9.32 6.57
N SER A 34 9.99 -10.37 6.34
CA SER A 34 9.44 -10.66 5.00
C SER A 34 8.42 -9.58 4.60
N TRP A 35 8.39 -9.24 3.31
CA TRP A 35 7.40 -8.34 2.73
C TRP A 35 6.00 -8.95 2.69
N ASN A 36 5.88 -10.26 2.89
CA ASN A 36 4.60 -10.97 2.96
C ASN A 36 3.70 -10.40 4.06
N VAL A 37 4.26 -9.79 5.11
CA VAL A 37 3.49 -9.13 6.18
C VAL A 37 2.53 -8.05 5.69
N LEU A 38 2.72 -7.52 4.48
CA LEU A 38 1.81 -6.55 3.87
C LEU A 38 0.44 -7.13 3.52
N HIS A 39 0.28 -8.47 3.54
CA HIS A 39 -0.98 -9.15 3.23
C HIS A 39 -2.15 -8.73 4.12
N CYS A 40 -1.88 -8.20 5.33
CA CYS A 40 -2.93 -7.78 6.26
C CYS A 40 -3.53 -6.41 5.91
N ILE A 41 -2.93 -5.67 4.98
CA ILE A 41 -3.41 -4.34 4.58
C ILE A 41 -4.46 -4.49 3.47
N ARG A 42 -5.65 -3.92 3.70
CA ARG A 42 -6.70 -3.75 2.69
C ARG A 42 -6.96 -2.27 2.49
N LEU A 43 -6.41 -1.68 1.44
CA LEU A 43 -6.52 -0.27 1.10
C LEU A 43 -7.81 -0.01 0.32
N THR A 44 -8.93 -0.06 1.04
CA THR A 44 -10.26 0.29 0.55
C THR A 44 -10.87 1.37 1.45
N GLU A 45 -11.93 2.02 0.98
CA GLU A 45 -12.66 3.00 1.80
C GLU A 45 -13.28 2.33 3.05
N GLN A 46 -13.76 1.10 2.90
CA GLN A 46 -14.44 0.35 3.96
C GLN A 46 -13.49 -0.25 5.00
N ASP A 47 -12.34 -0.77 4.56
CA ASP A 47 -11.43 -1.51 5.43
C ASP A 47 -10.36 -0.63 6.08
N THR A 48 -10.29 0.66 5.73
CA THR A 48 -9.31 1.59 6.32
C THR A 48 -9.95 2.69 7.17
N THR A 49 -9.38 2.89 8.36
CA THR A 49 -9.64 4.09 9.17
C THR A 49 -8.70 5.24 8.78
N SER A 50 -9.00 6.46 9.21
CA SER A 50 -8.09 7.61 9.03
C SER A 50 -6.68 7.33 9.58
N SER A 51 -6.55 6.72 10.75
CA SER A 51 -5.25 6.35 11.32
C SER A 51 -4.52 5.30 10.48
N SER A 52 -5.26 4.31 9.96
CA SER A 52 -4.69 3.28 9.07
C SER A 52 -4.12 3.91 7.80
N ARG A 53 -4.84 4.88 7.22
CA ARG A 53 -4.38 5.64 6.05
C ARG A 53 -3.14 6.49 6.34
N VAL A 54 -3.08 7.14 7.50
CA VAL A 54 -1.87 7.89 7.93
C VAL A 54 -0.69 6.94 8.12
N TYR A 55 -0.91 5.76 8.70
CA TYR A 55 0.13 4.75 8.87
C TYR A 55 0.68 4.26 7.54
N ILE A 56 -0.18 3.85 6.60
CA ILE A 56 0.21 3.40 5.27
C ILE A 56 0.96 4.51 4.52
N LYS A 57 0.47 5.76 4.62
CA LYS A 57 1.15 6.92 4.04
C LYS A 57 2.58 7.05 4.54
N ILE A 58 2.78 7.02 5.86
CA ILE A 58 4.12 7.17 6.45
C ILE A 58 5.01 5.98 6.08
N LEU A 59 4.47 4.76 6.14
CA LEU A 59 5.17 3.54 5.77
C LEU A 59 5.72 3.64 4.35
N PHE A 60 4.88 3.96 3.37
CA PHE A 60 5.28 4.01 1.96
C PHE A 60 6.16 5.21 1.61
N LEU A 61 5.94 6.37 2.24
CA LEU A 61 6.85 7.52 2.08
C LEU A 61 8.26 7.17 2.60
N GLU A 62 8.36 6.48 3.73
CA GLU A 62 9.66 6.05 4.26
C GLU A 62 10.31 4.97 3.37
N LEU A 63 9.53 4.00 2.84
CA LEU A 63 10.03 3.00 1.91
C LEU A 63 10.62 3.63 0.63
N VAL A 64 9.95 4.65 0.10
CA VAL A 64 10.45 5.40 -1.08
C VAL A 64 11.67 6.23 -0.73
N GLU A 65 11.74 6.83 0.45
CA GLU A 65 12.93 7.56 0.89
C GLU A 65 14.17 6.65 0.92
N PHE A 66 14.03 5.40 1.36
CA PHE A 66 15.15 4.45 1.42
C PHE A 66 15.51 3.81 0.07
N LEU A 67 14.52 3.45 -0.76
CA LEU A 67 14.74 2.65 -1.98
C LEU A 67 14.71 3.47 -3.27
N GLY A 68 14.02 4.60 -3.24
CA GLY A 68 13.57 5.31 -4.44
C GLY A 68 12.34 4.64 -5.07
N LEU A 69 11.56 5.44 -5.80
CA LEU A 69 10.28 5.01 -6.39
C LEU A 69 10.44 3.81 -7.34
N ASN A 70 11.46 3.83 -8.20
CA ASN A 70 11.66 2.79 -9.21
C ASN A 70 12.00 1.43 -8.59
N GLN A 71 12.84 1.39 -7.55
CA GLN A 71 13.19 0.14 -6.89
C GLN A 71 12.03 -0.41 -6.07
N LEU A 72 11.28 0.49 -5.40
CA LEU A 72 10.07 0.08 -4.71
C LEU A 72 9.04 -0.49 -5.68
N ASN A 73 8.81 0.16 -6.83
CA ASN A 73 7.89 -0.34 -7.85
C ASN A 73 8.30 -1.73 -8.35
N LYS A 74 9.58 -1.91 -8.72
CA LYS A 74 10.12 -3.21 -9.15
C LYS A 74 9.90 -4.31 -8.11
N ARG A 75 9.99 -3.98 -6.82
CA ARG A 75 9.74 -4.93 -5.75
C ARG A 75 8.27 -5.25 -5.60
N LEU A 76 7.39 -4.24 -5.68
CA LEU A 76 5.95 -4.45 -5.58
C LEU A 76 5.36 -5.15 -6.82
N THR A 77 6.01 -5.09 -7.98
CA THR A 77 5.57 -5.84 -9.17
C THR A 77 6.22 -7.23 -9.29
N ASP A 78 6.98 -7.66 -8.27
CA ASP A 78 7.53 -9.01 -8.21
C ASP A 78 6.39 -10.04 -8.10
N SER A 79 6.42 -11.07 -8.96
CA SER A 79 5.40 -12.12 -8.99
C SER A 79 5.31 -12.87 -7.66
N THR A 80 6.40 -12.98 -6.91
CA THR A 80 6.44 -13.62 -5.58
C THR A 80 5.72 -12.82 -4.50
N LEU A 81 5.53 -11.51 -4.70
CA LEU A 81 4.84 -10.64 -3.75
C LEU A 81 3.39 -10.35 -4.13
N THR A 82 2.99 -10.70 -5.35
CA THR A 82 1.68 -10.34 -5.92
C THR A 82 0.51 -10.73 -5.01
N GLU A 83 0.52 -11.93 -4.42
CA GLU A 83 -0.55 -12.39 -3.51
C GLU A 83 -0.60 -11.61 -2.19
N TYR A 84 0.54 -11.13 -1.70
CA TYR A 84 0.65 -10.45 -0.41
C TYR A 84 0.38 -8.94 -0.49
N ILE A 85 0.24 -8.38 -1.69
CA ILE A 85 -0.02 -6.95 -1.89
C ILE A 85 -1.37 -6.67 -2.55
N GLN A 86 -2.19 -7.70 -2.82
CA GLN A 86 -3.48 -7.52 -3.49
C GLN A 86 -4.38 -6.54 -2.76
N GLY A 87 -4.32 -6.52 -1.42
CA GLY A 87 -5.09 -5.56 -0.63
C GLY A 87 -4.60 -4.12 -0.76
N LEU A 88 -3.32 -3.88 -1.08
CA LEU A 88 -2.79 -2.54 -1.38
C LEU A 88 -3.16 -2.10 -2.80
N PHE A 89 -3.21 -3.04 -3.74
CA PHE A 89 -3.50 -2.81 -5.15
C PHE A 89 -4.74 -3.61 -5.62
N PRO A 90 -5.94 -3.30 -5.08
CA PRO A 90 -7.13 -4.08 -5.34
C PRO A 90 -7.59 -3.97 -6.80
N ARG A 91 -7.98 -5.12 -7.37
CA ARG A 91 -8.52 -5.28 -8.73
C ARG A 91 -9.91 -5.95 -8.73
N ASP A 92 -10.60 -5.94 -7.59
CA ASP A 92 -11.89 -6.60 -7.37
C ASP A 92 -13.07 -5.72 -7.81
N LYS A 93 -13.16 -4.50 -7.28
CA LYS A 93 -14.18 -3.49 -7.61
C LYS A 93 -13.51 -2.23 -8.12
N SER A 94 -14.11 -1.60 -9.13
CA SER A 94 -13.57 -0.37 -9.72
C SER A 94 -13.43 0.77 -8.70
N GLU A 95 -14.32 0.83 -7.72
CA GLU A 95 -14.27 1.77 -6.59
C GLU A 95 -13.03 1.56 -5.72
N ASN A 96 -12.72 0.33 -5.33
CA ASN A 96 -11.54 -0.03 -4.55
C ASN A 96 -10.25 0.31 -5.32
N THR A 97 -10.21 -0.03 -6.61
CA THR A 97 -9.06 0.29 -7.47
C THR A 97 -8.85 1.80 -7.56
N ARG A 98 -9.92 2.59 -7.79
CA ARG A 98 -9.85 4.05 -7.81
C ARG A 98 -9.41 4.62 -6.47
N PHE A 99 -9.87 4.06 -5.36
CA PHE A 99 -9.47 4.48 -4.02
C PHE A 99 -7.96 4.32 -3.80
N SER A 100 -7.39 3.17 -4.15
CA SER A 100 -5.94 2.93 -4.06
C SER A 100 -5.15 3.88 -4.98
N ILE A 101 -5.57 4.04 -6.25
CA ILE A 101 -4.96 5.01 -7.18
C ILE A 101 -4.93 6.42 -6.59
N ASN A 102 -6.07 6.89 -6.08
CA ASN A 102 -6.20 8.22 -5.52
C ASN A 102 -5.35 8.39 -4.25
N PHE A 103 -5.33 7.38 -3.39
CA PHE A 103 -4.51 7.38 -2.17
C PHE A 103 -3.03 7.58 -2.53
N PHE A 104 -2.45 6.71 -3.36
CA PHE A 104 -1.03 6.79 -3.73
C PHE A 104 -0.71 8.07 -4.51
N THR A 105 -1.61 8.53 -5.38
CA THR A 105 -1.44 9.81 -6.09
C THR A 105 -1.42 10.99 -5.11
N SER A 106 -2.32 11.01 -4.13
CA SER A 106 -2.41 12.11 -3.14
C SER A 106 -1.17 12.24 -2.23
N ILE A 107 -0.39 11.17 -2.08
CA ILE A 107 0.84 11.15 -1.30
C ILE A 107 2.10 11.27 -2.18
N GLY A 108 1.94 11.54 -3.48
CA GLY A 108 3.06 11.73 -4.41
C GLY A 108 3.68 10.44 -4.96
N LEU A 109 3.05 9.29 -4.75
CA LEU A 109 3.54 7.96 -5.14
C LEU A 109 2.72 7.35 -6.28
N GLY A 110 2.16 8.18 -7.16
CA GLY A 110 1.25 7.75 -8.23
C GLY A 110 1.83 6.68 -9.18
N GLY A 111 3.16 6.70 -9.40
CA GLY A 111 3.85 5.71 -10.24
C GLY A 111 3.84 4.27 -9.68
N LEU A 112 3.41 4.06 -8.43
CA LEU A 112 3.17 2.71 -7.90
C LEU A 112 1.83 2.11 -8.40
N THR A 113 1.02 2.87 -9.13
CA THR A 113 -0.35 2.48 -9.50
C THR A 113 -0.59 2.38 -11.00
N ASP A 114 0.47 2.34 -11.80
CA ASP A 114 0.37 2.31 -13.27
C ASP A 114 -0.43 1.08 -13.75
N GLU A 115 -0.14 -0.11 -13.24
CA GLU A 115 -0.90 -1.33 -13.58
C GLU A 115 -2.39 -1.26 -13.20
N LEU A 116 -2.75 -0.52 -12.14
CA LEU A 116 -4.15 -0.33 -11.75
C LEU A 116 -4.87 0.61 -12.72
N ARG A 117 -4.18 1.63 -13.22
CA ARG A 117 -4.73 2.57 -14.23
C ARG A 117 -4.96 1.85 -15.55
N GLU A 118 -4.03 1.00 -15.96
CA GLU A 118 -4.19 0.13 -17.13
C GLU A 118 -5.37 -0.83 -16.96
N PHE A 119 -5.48 -1.49 -15.80
CA PHE A 119 -6.60 -2.38 -15.49
C PHE A 119 -7.97 -1.68 -15.60
N LEU A 120 -8.12 -0.46 -15.06
CA LEU A 120 -9.36 0.32 -15.20
C LEU A 120 -9.66 0.72 -16.64
N THR A 121 -8.63 1.09 -17.41
CA THR A 121 -8.79 1.48 -18.82
C THR A 121 -9.26 0.28 -19.64
N MET A 122 -8.63 -0.88 -19.47
CA MET A 122 -8.99 -2.12 -20.18
C MET A 122 -10.42 -2.59 -19.84
N ASN A 123 -10.82 -2.53 -18.57
CA ASN A 123 -12.17 -2.91 -18.18
C ASN A 123 -13.23 -1.95 -18.72
N SER A 124 -12.92 -0.65 -18.79
CA SER A 124 -13.82 0.33 -19.39
C SER A 124 -14.02 0.07 -20.89
N ILE A 125 -12.96 -0.29 -21.61
CA ILE A 125 -13.03 -0.66 -23.04
C ILE A 125 -13.87 -1.94 -23.22
N ARG A 126 -13.65 -2.97 -22.39
CA ARG A 126 -14.40 -4.24 -22.47
C ARG A 126 -15.91 -4.09 -22.24
N MET A 127 -16.33 -3.13 -21.43
CA MET A 127 -17.76 -2.87 -21.15
C MET A 127 -18.43 -2.01 -22.23
N ALA A 128 -17.66 -1.36 -23.09
CA ALA A 128 -18.18 -0.53 -24.18
C ALA A 128 -18.51 -1.33 -25.46
N HIS A 129 -18.20 -2.63 -25.46
CA HIS A 129 -18.47 -3.59 -26.53
C HIS A 129 -19.40 -4.71 -26.05
#